data_AF-A0A8E1UQW9-F1
#
_entry.id   AF-A0A8E1UQW9-F1
#
_cell.length_a   1.000
_cell.length_b   1.000
_cell.length_c   1.000
_cell.angle_alpha   90.00
_cell.angle_beta   90.00
_cell.angle_gamma   90.00
#
_symmetry.space_group_name_H-M   'P 1'
#
loop_
_entity.id
_entity.type
_entity.pdbx_description
1 polymer ?
#
loop_
_entity_poly.entity_id
_entity_poly.type
_entity_poly.pdbx_seq_one_letter_code
_entity_poly.pdbx_strand_id
1 'polypeptide(L)'
;MKKTILLTLLTSLITCANAQRHEIYDPNIKSLQVVAGQNWMSLPVIKLRGNSPNDIINIGFDDLTHSYHRYVYKIEHCNADWTVSDQLFTSDYIEGFADGSTIDDNEESINTNVLYTHYKLRIPNEDCQLKMSGNYKLTVYDENDNNRRVFTACFMVLEPQMGLQLSVTTNTDLDFNKAHQQVSMQLSYGNINVTDPTSQIKTAVMQNGRWYNAKLNAKPQYIMPNGLKWDHNRDLIFPAGNEYHKFEVLDVSHPTMGIDRIDWDGKNYNVYPFMCEPRLNYVYDEDANGAFYIRNSDNIENDISSEYVFVHYRLKCPQKVNGTVYLNATWTNDWFTPDYQMTYNDATRCYEATIMQKQGYYSYQIVMLDNSGTVQIMPTEGSFYQTENKYQALVYYRGQGERTDRLVAYQEVQIK
;
A
#
# COMPACT_ATOMS: atom_id res chain seq x y z
N MET A 1 51.34 -4.86 -33.52
CA MET A 1 49.87 -4.70 -33.63
C MET A 1 49.21 -5.37 -32.42
N LYS A 2 48.95 -4.61 -31.35
CA LYS A 2 48.16 -5.09 -30.20
C LYS A 2 46.75 -4.51 -30.34
N LYS A 3 45.75 -5.36 -30.55
CA LYS A 3 44.33 -4.97 -30.59
C LYS A 3 43.84 -4.83 -29.14
N THR A 4 43.60 -3.60 -28.72
CA THR A 4 42.91 -3.30 -27.46
C THR A 4 41.41 -3.43 -27.72
N ILE A 5 40.78 -4.44 -27.11
CA ILE A 5 39.33 -4.62 -27.13
C ILE A 5 38.76 -3.67 -26.08
N LEU A 6 38.04 -2.66 -26.54
CA LEU A 6 37.29 -1.72 -25.68
C LEU A 6 35.99 -2.41 -25.27
N LEU A 7 35.91 -2.87 -24.03
CA LEU A 7 34.70 -3.43 -23.44
C LEU A 7 33.81 -2.25 -22.99
N THR A 8 32.83 -1.87 -23.82
CA THR A 8 31.78 -0.93 -23.44
C THR A 8 30.86 -1.59 -22.42
N LEU A 9 31.04 -1.23 -21.15
CA LEU A 9 30.16 -1.61 -20.05
C LEU A 9 28.83 -0.88 -20.24
N LEU A 10 27.82 -1.59 -20.76
CA LEU A 10 26.45 -1.12 -20.85
C LEU A 10 25.87 -1.15 -19.43
N THR A 11 26.02 -0.06 -18.68
CA THR A 11 25.33 0.13 -17.41
C THR A 11 23.85 0.31 -17.71
N SER A 12 23.07 -0.77 -17.57
CA SER A 12 21.63 -0.68 -17.43
C SER A 12 21.34 0.12 -16.16
N LEU A 13 21.04 1.42 -16.32
CA LEU A 13 20.32 2.16 -15.29
C LEU A 13 18.97 1.48 -15.15
N ILE A 14 18.86 0.61 -14.15
CA ILE A 14 17.58 0.22 -13.57
C ILE A 14 17.06 1.53 -12.98
N THR A 15 16.20 2.22 -13.72
CA THR A 15 15.32 3.22 -13.12
C THR A 15 14.50 2.46 -12.09
N CYS A 16 14.93 2.53 -10.82
CA CYS A 16 14.08 2.16 -9.71
C CYS A 16 12.88 3.09 -9.81
N ALA A 17 11.78 2.58 -10.37
CA ALA A 17 10.49 3.22 -10.19
C ALA A 17 10.29 3.33 -8.68
N ASN A 18 10.12 4.55 -8.18
CA ASN A 18 9.74 4.71 -6.79
C ASN A 18 8.30 4.23 -6.71
N ALA A 19 8.08 3.12 -6.00
CA ALA A 19 6.75 2.63 -5.74
C ALA A 19 5.95 3.68 -4.93
N GLN A 20 4.62 3.69 -5.07
CA GLN A 20 3.77 4.38 -4.09
C GLN A 20 3.99 3.71 -2.75
N ARG A 21 4.68 4.38 -1.82
CA ARG A 21 4.81 3.91 -0.45
C ARG A 21 4.63 5.08 0.49
N HIS A 22 3.84 4.86 1.53
CA HIS A 22 3.88 5.74 2.68
C HIS A 22 5.17 5.44 3.44
N GLU A 23 5.85 6.44 3.97
CA GLU A 23 7.10 6.24 4.69
C GLU A 23 7.03 7.01 5.99
N ILE A 24 7.26 6.31 7.10
CA ILE A 24 7.30 6.90 8.43
C ILE A 24 8.78 7.04 8.81
N TYR A 25 9.22 8.27 9.00
CA TYR A 25 10.60 8.60 9.38
C TYR A 25 10.76 8.74 10.90
N ASP A 26 9.69 9.16 11.57
CA ASP A 26 9.66 9.33 13.01
C ASP A 26 9.15 8.06 13.72
N PRO A 27 9.95 7.43 14.61
CA PRO A 27 9.53 6.23 15.32
C PRO A 27 8.36 6.45 16.30
N ASN A 28 8.09 7.69 16.71
CA ASN A 28 6.94 8.04 17.55
C ASN A 28 5.62 8.05 16.76
N ILE A 29 5.69 8.05 15.42
CA ILE A 29 4.49 8.06 14.59
C ILE A 29 4.04 6.64 14.32
N LYS A 30 2.77 6.38 14.59
CA LYS A 30 2.15 5.06 14.41
C LYS A 30 0.78 5.18 13.74
N SER A 31 0.32 4.02 13.27
CA SER A 31 -1.03 3.82 12.71
C SER A 31 -1.40 4.81 11.61
N LEU A 32 -0.44 5.17 10.74
CA LEU A 32 -0.71 6.01 9.59
C LEU A 32 -1.77 5.35 8.68
N GLN A 33 -2.91 6.00 8.54
CA GLN A 33 -4.02 5.64 7.67
C GLN A 33 -4.14 6.69 6.56
N VAL A 34 -4.21 6.25 5.30
CA VAL A 34 -4.47 7.13 4.14
C VAL A 34 -5.62 6.50 3.35
N VAL A 35 -6.82 7.05 3.50
CA VAL A 35 -8.06 6.41 3.03
C VAL A 35 -8.87 7.38 2.18
N ALA A 36 -9.34 6.93 1.01
CA ALA A 36 -10.31 7.67 0.21
C ALA A 36 -11.73 7.47 0.77
N GLY A 37 -12.34 8.54 1.28
CA GLY A 37 -13.60 8.49 2.02
C GLY A 37 -13.49 7.53 3.19
N GLN A 38 -14.28 6.45 3.14
CA GLN A 38 -14.30 5.38 4.16
C GLN A 38 -13.85 4.03 3.59
N ASN A 39 -13.27 3.98 2.38
CA ASN A 39 -12.91 2.74 1.71
C ASN A 39 -11.50 2.26 2.10
N TRP A 40 -11.37 1.76 3.31
CA TRP A 40 -10.10 1.30 3.90
C TRP A 40 -9.51 0.02 3.25
N MET A 41 -10.25 -0.64 2.35
CA MET A 41 -9.82 -1.85 1.62
C MET A 41 -9.40 -1.58 0.16
N SER A 42 -9.28 -0.31 -0.24
CA SER A 42 -8.87 0.08 -1.59
C SER A 42 -7.73 1.11 -1.54
N LEU A 43 -7.07 1.29 -2.69
CA LEU A 43 -6.05 2.31 -2.84
C LEU A 43 -6.63 3.72 -2.59
N PRO A 44 -5.84 4.66 -2.05
CA PRO A 44 -6.27 6.03 -1.80
C PRO A 44 -6.38 6.83 -3.11
N VAL A 45 -7.45 6.57 -3.87
CA VAL A 45 -7.79 7.22 -5.14
C VAL A 45 -9.08 8.02 -4.97
N ILE A 46 -9.02 9.32 -5.21
CA ILE A 46 -10.19 10.21 -5.23
C ILE A 46 -10.42 10.76 -6.63
N LYS A 47 -11.64 11.23 -6.95
CA LYS A 47 -11.89 11.89 -8.24
C LYS A 47 -11.55 13.37 -8.17
N LEU A 48 -10.88 13.87 -9.21
CA LEU A 48 -10.63 15.29 -9.39
C LEU A 48 -11.95 16.07 -9.44
N ARG A 49 -12.09 17.10 -8.61
CA ARG A 49 -13.33 17.90 -8.47
C ARG A 49 -14.56 17.04 -8.18
N GLY A 50 -14.36 15.92 -7.48
CA GLY A 50 -15.45 15.13 -6.96
C GLY A 50 -16.18 15.86 -5.84
N ASN A 51 -17.48 15.64 -5.74
CA ASN A 51 -18.36 16.29 -4.74
C ASN A 51 -18.94 15.29 -3.74
N SER A 52 -18.42 14.07 -3.70
CA SER A 52 -18.83 13.02 -2.76
C SER A 52 -17.90 12.98 -1.55
N PRO A 53 -18.37 12.54 -0.36
CA PRO A 53 -17.48 12.20 0.75
C PRO A 53 -16.38 11.18 0.39
N ASN A 54 -16.59 10.39 -0.68
CA ASN A 54 -15.59 9.44 -1.20
C ASN A 54 -14.47 10.10 -2.01
N ASP A 55 -14.59 11.39 -2.34
CA ASP A 55 -13.60 12.15 -3.10
C ASP A 55 -12.69 12.99 -2.20
N ILE A 56 -12.58 12.60 -0.92
CA ILE A 56 -11.71 13.21 0.10
C ILE A 56 -10.73 12.14 0.58
N ILE A 57 -9.45 12.49 0.65
CA ILE A 57 -8.43 11.69 1.32
C ILE A 57 -8.43 12.06 2.80
N ASN A 58 -8.72 11.07 3.65
CA ASN A 58 -8.57 11.15 5.09
C ASN A 58 -7.20 10.57 5.47
N ILE A 59 -6.38 11.37 6.13
CA ILE A 59 -5.08 10.99 6.68
C ILE A 59 -5.19 11.04 8.19
N GLY A 60 -5.02 9.89 8.84
CA GLY A 60 -5.00 9.77 10.29
C GLY A 60 -3.66 9.19 10.74
N PHE A 61 -3.11 9.69 11.84
CA PHE A 61 -1.90 9.12 12.45
C PHE A 61 -1.82 9.49 13.92
N ASP A 62 -1.07 8.71 14.68
CA ASP A 62 -0.82 9.00 16.09
C ASP A 62 0.64 9.38 16.31
N ASP A 63 0.87 10.36 17.18
CA ASP A 63 2.14 10.59 17.85
C ASP A 63 2.07 9.96 19.24
N LEU A 64 3.00 9.07 19.61
CA LEU A 64 3.01 8.37 20.90
C LEU A 64 3.39 9.26 22.11
N THR A 65 2.95 10.51 22.11
CA THR A 65 3.12 11.47 23.19
C THR A 65 1.87 12.37 23.32
N HIS A 66 1.70 13.01 24.48
CA HIS A 66 0.81 14.17 24.68
C HIS A 66 1.57 15.50 24.55
N SER A 67 2.79 15.47 24.00
CA SER A 67 3.52 16.72 23.80
C SER A 67 2.90 17.48 22.66
N TYR A 68 2.77 18.79 22.81
CA TYR A 68 2.29 19.61 21.70
C TYR A 68 3.33 19.60 20.56
N HIS A 69 2.91 19.10 19.41
CA HIS A 69 3.65 19.17 18.14
C HIS A 69 2.83 19.95 17.12
N ARG A 70 3.47 20.94 16.48
CA ARG A 70 2.92 21.74 15.40
C ARG A 70 3.30 21.11 14.07
N TYR A 71 2.49 20.16 13.66
CA TYR A 71 2.64 19.50 12.37
C TYR A 71 2.13 20.39 11.24
N VAL A 72 2.97 20.54 10.21
CA VAL A 72 2.63 21.20 8.96
C VAL A 72 2.83 20.26 7.79
N TYR A 73 2.12 20.46 6.69
CA TYR A 73 2.25 19.60 5.51
C TYR A 73 2.67 20.35 4.26
N LYS A 74 3.37 19.61 3.39
CA LYS A 74 3.70 19.99 2.02
C LYS A 74 3.17 18.96 1.04
N ILE A 75 2.50 19.40 -0.02
CA ILE A 75 1.98 18.54 -1.09
C ILE A 75 2.76 18.78 -2.38
N GLU A 76 3.25 17.69 -2.97
CA GLU A 76 3.95 17.69 -4.25
C GLU A 76 3.19 16.83 -5.26
N HIS A 77 3.00 17.35 -6.48
CA HIS A 77 2.52 16.55 -7.60
C HIS A 77 3.64 15.65 -8.13
N CYS A 78 3.30 14.40 -8.46
CA CYS A 78 4.22 13.41 -8.99
C CYS A 78 3.75 12.83 -10.33
N ASN A 79 4.72 12.41 -11.13
CA ASN A 79 4.52 11.62 -12.34
C ASN A 79 4.08 10.18 -12.01
N ALA A 80 3.79 9.38 -13.03
CA ALA A 80 3.32 8.01 -12.89
C ALA A 80 4.30 7.09 -12.15
N ASP A 81 5.60 7.40 -12.21
CA ASP A 81 6.69 6.69 -11.53
C ASP A 81 7.04 7.28 -10.15
N TRP A 82 6.15 8.14 -9.62
CA TRP A 82 6.28 8.86 -8.34
C TRP A 82 7.45 9.86 -8.25
N THR A 83 8.12 10.16 -9.36
CA THR A 83 9.05 11.30 -9.41
C THR A 83 8.26 12.61 -9.31
N VAL A 84 8.77 13.58 -8.54
CA VAL A 84 8.14 14.90 -8.42
C VAL A 84 8.10 15.57 -9.80
N SER A 85 6.94 16.11 -10.19
CA SER A 85 6.73 16.79 -11.47
C SER A 85 7.38 18.19 -11.45
N ASP A 86 8.67 18.24 -11.76
CA ASP A 86 9.52 19.45 -11.76
C ASP A 86 9.13 20.52 -12.80
N GLN A 87 8.34 20.16 -13.82
CA GLN A 87 7.86 21.07 -14.86
C GLN A 87 6.58 21.83 -14.49
N LEU A 88 5.99 21.57 -13.31
CA LEU A 88 4.79 22.25 -12.84
C LEU A 88 5.13 23.31 -11.80
N PHE A 89 4.41 24.42 -11.84
CA PHE A 89 4.35 25.33 -10.70
C PHE A 89 3.27 24.87 -9.73
N THR A 90 3.44 25.18 -8.44
CA THR A 90 2.44 24.85 -7.41
C THR A 90 1.03 25.31 -7.76
N SER A 91 0.88 26.51 -8.35
CA SER A 91 -0.40 27.07 -8.79
C SER A 91 -1.09 26.30 -9.92
N ASP A 92 -0.36 25.43 -10.62
CA ASP A 92 -0.91 24.58 -11.69
C ASP A 92 -1.79 23.49 -11.06
N TYR A 93 -1.34 22.87 -9.97
CA TYR A 93 -1.96 21.69 -9.37
C TYR A 93 -2.65 21.93 -8.02
N ILE A 94 -2.39 23.06 -7.34
CA ILE A 94 -3.06 23.47 -6.10
C ILE A 94 -3.65 24.89 -6.23
N GLU A 95 -4.84 25.07 -5.68
CA GLU A 95 -5.44 26.36 -5.33
C GLU A 95 -5.41 26.48 -3.80
N GLY A 96 -4.83 27.58 -3.29
CA GLY A 96 -4.53 27.77 -1.88
C GLY A 96 -3.06 27.50 -1.54
N PHE A 97 -2.79 26.90 -0.38
CA PHE A 97 -1.47 26.63 0.16
C PHE A 97 -1.08 25.17 -0.03
N ALA A 98 0.05 24.95 -0.71
CA ALA A 98 0.63 23.63 -0.87
C ALA A 98 1.68 23.28 0.18
N ASP A 99 2.07 24.23 1.01
CA ASP A 99 3.16 24.11 1.98
C ASP A 99 2.88 25.04 3.17
N GLY A 100 3.28 24.61 4.37
CA GLY A 100 3.20 25.39 5.60
C GLY A 100 1.81 25.43 6.26
N SER A 101 0.81 24.76 5.71
CA SER A 101 -0.51 24.63 6.35
C SER A 101 -0.43 23.70 7.55
N THR A 102 -1.03 24.10 8.67
CA THR A 102 -1.04 23.35 9.94
C THR A 102 -2.05 22.21 9.93
N ILE A 103 -1.78 21.18 10.72
CA ILE A 103 -2.71 20.08 11.03
C ILE A 103 -3.24 20.32 12.45
N ASP A 104 -4.36 21.04 12.54
CA ASP A 104 -4.90 21.52 13.82
C ASP A 104 -5.94 20.58 14.45
N ASP A 105 -6.54 19.67 13.67
CA ASP A 105 -7.49 18.68 14.16
C ASP A 105 -6.73 17.54 14.85
N ASN A 106 -6.62 17.63 16.19
CA ASN A 106 -5.93 16.67 17.02
C ASN A 106 -6.60 16.50 18.38
N GLU A 107 -6.51 15.28 18.93
CA GLU A 107 -7.14 14.89 20.19
C GLU A 107 -6.21 13.94 20.97
N GLU A 108 -6.02 14.20 22.27
CA GLU A 108 -5.22 13.35 23.16
C GLU A 108 -5.94 12.02 23.46
N SER A 109 -5.16 10.95 23.61
CA SER A 109 -5.66 9.64 24.00
C SER A 109 -6.28 9.66 25.40
N ILE A 110 -7.35 8.90 25.59
CA ILE A 110 -8.08 8.80 26.85
C ILE A 110 -8.15 7.36 27.33
N ASN A 111 -7.91 7.14 28.63
CA ASN A 111 -7.96 5.83 29.28
C ASN A 111 -7.09 4.75 28.62
N THR A 112 -5.98 5.14 27.97
CA THR A 112 -5.00 4.22 27.39
C THR A 112 -3.75 4.13 28.25
N ASN A 113 -3.10 2.98 28.28
CA ASN A 113 -1.83 2.79 28.96
C ASN A 113 -0.65 3.41 28.18
N VAL A 114 -0.69 3.34 26.86
CA VAL A 114 0.24 4.09 25.98
C VAL A 114 -0.41 5.42 25.64
N LEU A 115 0.24 6.52 26.02
CA LEU A 115 -0.22 7.87 25.69
C LEU A 115 0.06 8.15 24.22
N TYR A 116 -0.88 8.79 23.54
CA TYR A 116 -0.69 9.30 22.19
C TYR A 116 -1.61 10.49 21.91
N THR A 117 -1.30 11.27 20.89
CA THR A 117 -2.16 12.31 20.32
C THR A 117 -2.50 11.91 18.90
N HIS A 118 -3.80 11.82 18.61
CA HIS A 118 -4.29 11.45 17.29
C HIS A 118 -4.49 12.71 16.44
N TYR A 119 -3.96 12.71 15.22
CA TYR A 119 -4.07 13.81 14.27
C TYR A 119 -4.89 13.40 13.05
N LYS A 120 -5.73 14.33 12.57
CA LYS A 120 -6.59 14.16 11.40
C LYS A 120 -6.31 15.25 10.37
N LEU A 121 -6.15 14.84 9.12
CA LEU A 121 -6.05 15.74 7.97
C LEU A 121 -6.95 15.26 6.85
N ARG A 122 -7.64 16.20 6.21
CA ARG A 122 -8.46 15.96 5.02
C ARG A 122 -7.91 16.74 3.83
N ILE A 123 -7.83 16.10 2.67
CA ILE A 123 -7.45 16.73 1.40
C ILE A 123 -8.43 16.31 0.31
N PRO A 124 -9.02 17.23 -0.47
CA PRO A 124 -8.89 18.68 -0.36
C PRO A 124 -9.56 19.26 0.90
N ASN A 125 -9.16 20.47 1.31
CA ASN A 125 -9.75 21.25 2.41
C ASN A 125 -9.79 22.75 2.06
N GLU A 126 -10.25 23.61 2.99
CA GLU A 126 -10.41 25.05 2.74
C GLU A 126 -9.12 25.75 2.29
N ASP A 127 -7.96 25.27 2.77
CA ASP A 127 -6.65 25.84 2.46
C ASP A 127 -5.98 25.21 1.25
N CYS A 128 -6.36 23.99 0.85
CA CYS A 128 -5.70 23.24 -0.21
C CYS A 128 -6.72 22.50 -1.09
N GLN A 129 -6.94 23.04 -2.30
CA GLN A 129 -7.79 22.46 -3.34
C GLN A 129 -6.95 21.89 -4.48
N LEU A 130 -7.29 20.68 -4.93
CA LEU A 130 -6.55 19.97 -5.99
C LEU A 130 -7.09 20.32 -7.37
N LYS A 131 -6.21 20.75 -8.29
CA LYS A 131 -6.59 21.22 -9.63
C LYS A 131 -6.23 20.25 -10.76
N MET A 132 -5.39 19.26 -10.49
CA MET A 132 -4.87 18.32 -11.49
C MET A 132 -5.03 16.86 -11.03
N SER A 133 -5.12 15.96 -12.01
CA SER A 133 -5.05 14.51 -11.79
C SER A 133 -3.61 14.03 -11.86
N GLY A 134 -3.34 12.90 -11.23
CA GLY A 134 -2.00 12.35 -11.12
C GLY A 134 -1.72 11.80 -9.73
N ASN A 135 -0.44 11.63 -9.43
CA ASN A 135 0.03 11.16 -8.14
C ASN A 135 0.36 12.35 -7.24
N TYR A 136 0.10 12.20 -5.95
CA TYR A 136 0.33 13.24 -4.96
C TYR A 136 1.05 12.68 -3.75
N LYS A 137 2.11 13.38 -3.36
CA LYS A 137 2.94 13.05 -2.20
C LYS A 137 2.81 14.16 -1.17
N LEU A 138 2.18 13.84 -0.05
CA LEU A 138 2.05 14.72 1.11
C LEU A 138 3.14 14.39 2.12
N THR A 139 3.94 15.36 2.50
CA THR A 139 4.98 15.22 3.51
C THR A 139 4.63 16.05 4.73
N VAL A 140 4.62 15.43 5.90
CA VAL A 140 4.41 16.13 7.18
C VAL A 140 5.76 16.45 7.81
N TYR A 141 5.87 17.66 8.35
CA TYR A 141 7.03 18.17 9.07
C TYR A 141 6.62 18.63 10.46
N ASP A 142 7.52 18.48 11.42
CA ASP A 142 7.39 19.04 12.77
C ASP A 142 8.09 20.41 12.83
N GLU A 143 7.33 21.50 12.90
CA GLU A 143 7.91 22.84 13.04
C GLU A 143 8.58 23.05 14.41
N ASN A 144 8.17 22.30 15.44
CA ASN A 144 8.80 22.39 16.75
C ASN A 144 10.19 21.76 16.79
N ASP A 145 10.52 20.89 15.82
CA ASP A 145 11.81 20.20 15.71
C ASP A 145 12.51 20.50 14.39
N ASN A 146 12.82 21.78 14.15
CA ASN A 146 13.60 22.26 13.00
C ASN A 146 13.06 21.83 11.62
N ASN A 147 11.74 21.72 11.46
CA ASN A 147 11.09 21.19 10.25
C ASN A 147 11.57 19.78 9.91
N ARG A 148 11.76 18.93 10.93
CA ARG A 148 12.12 17.53 10.72
C ARG A 148 10.99 16.83 9.99
N ARG A 149 11.35 16.02 8.99
CA ARG A 149 10.39 15.21 8.23
C ARG A 149 9.87 14.08 9.11
N VAL A 150 8.54 13.97 9.17
CA VAL A 150 7.82 13.07 10.09
C VAL A 150 7.38 11.80 9.36
N PHE A 151 6.58 11.98 8.32
CA PHE A 151 6.20 10.91 7.39
C PHE A 151 5.86 11.47 6.01
N THR A 152 5.66 10.57 5.06
CA THR A 152 5.10 10.85 3.75
C THR A 152 3.92 9.94 3.46
N ALA A 153 2.81 10.54 3.05
CA ALA A 153 1.60 9.88 2.58
C ALA A 153 1.46 10.08 1.07
N CYS A 154 0.95 9.05 0.38
CA CYS A 154 0.92 8.99 -1.08
C CYS A 154 -0.50 8.64 -1.54
N PHE A 155 -1.14 9.54 -2.27
CA PHE A 155 -2.51 9.31 -2.77
C PHE A 155 -2.60 9.72 -4.24
N MET A 156 -3.71 9.39 -4.87
CA MET A 156 -3.91 9.59 -6.29
C MET A 156 -5.21 10.33 -6.58
N VAL A 157 -5.20 11.13 -7.63
CA VAL A 157 -6.33 11.93 -8.06
C VAL A 157 -6.68 11.55 -9.49
N LEU A 158 -7.86 10.97 -9.68
CA LEU A 158 -8.35 10.45 -10.93
C LEU A 158 -9.16 11.49 -11.70
N GLU A 159 -8.84 11.69 -12.98
CA GLU A 159 -9.70 12.39 -13.94
C GLU A 159 -10.19 11.37 -14.98
N PRO A 160 -11.39 10.77 -14.84
CA PRO A 160 -11.80 9.59 -15.60
C PRO A 160 -12.15 9.92 -17.06
N GLN A 161 -11.14 10.17 -17.90
CA GLN A 161 -11.27 10.50 -19.32
C GLN A 161 -11.22 9.27 -20.23
N MET A 162 -10.65 8.16 -19.76
CA MET A 162 -10.56 6.88 -20.49
C MET A 162 -11.41 5.79 -19.81
N GLY A 163 -11.88 4.83 -20.60
CA GLY A 163 -12.63 3.67 -20.10
C GLY A 163 -11.71 2.48 -19.86
N LEU A 164 -11.70 1.92 -18.65
CA LEU A 164 -10.88 0.78 -18.29
C LEU A 164 -11.73 -0.40 -17.80
N GLN A 165 -11.46 -1.57 -18.36
CA GLN A 165 -12.11 -2.83 -18.00
C GLN A 165 -11.06 -3.85 -17.61
N LEU A 166 -11.35 -4.61 -16.54
CA LEU A 166 -10.51 -5.69 -16.05
C LEU A 166 -11.34 -6.98 -15.91
N SER A 167 -10.70 -8.11 -16.17
CA SER A 167 -11.21 -9.43 -15.84
C SER A 167 -10.06 -10.33 -15.40
N VAL A 168 -10.37 -11.38 -14.63
CA VAL A 168 -9.37 -12.31 -14.10
C VAL A 168 -9.80 -13.74 -14.40
N THR A 169 -8.85 -14.58 -14.77
CA THR A 169 -9.05 -16.01 -15.00
C THR A 169 -8.01 -16.84 -14.26
N THR A 170 -8.40 -18.04 -13.84
CA THR A 170 -7.54 -19.06 -13.21
C THR A 170 -7.05 -20.11 -14.21
N ASN A 171 -7.62 -20.10 -15.42
CA ASN A 171 -7.06 -20.77 -16.58
C ASN A 171 -6.11 -19.79 -17.26
N THR A 172 -4.82 -19.90 -16.92
CA THR A 172 -3.77 -18.99 -17.36
C THR A 172 -2.96 -19.60 -18.49
N ASP A 173 -2.18 -18.78 -19.18
CA ASP A 173 -1.25 -19.27 -20.20
C ASP A 173 -0.05 -20.05 -19.62
N LEU A 174 0.09 -20.14 -18.29
CA LEU A 174 1.10 -20.95 -17.58
C LEU A 174 0.53 -22.25 -17.04
N ASP A 175 -0.66 -22.20 -16.43
CA ASP A 175 -1.32 -23.35 -15.82
C ASP A 175 -2.84 -23.23 -15.81
N PHE A 176 -3.50 -24.37 -15.56
CA PHE A 176 -4.95 -24.45 -15.43
C PHE A 176 -5.32 -24.75 -13.98
N ASN A 177 -5.92 -23.77 -13.28
CA ASN A 177 -6.43 -23.93 -11.92
C ASN A 177 -5.39 -24.54 -10.97
N LYS A 178 -4.17 -23.96 -10.95
CA LYS A 178 -3.12 -24.39 -10.02
C LYS A 178 -2.68 -23.23 -9.13
N ALA A 179 -1.64 -22.50 -9.51
CA ALA A 179 -0.96 -21.58 -8.62
C ALA A 179 -0.98 -20.12 -9.11
N HIS A 180 -1.65 -19.84 -10.22
CA HIS A 180 -1.63 -18.52 -10.85
C HIS A 180 -3.04 -18.01 -11.17
N GLN A 181 -3.11 -16.69 -11.31
CA GLN A 181 -4.24 -15.94 -11.82
C GLN A 181 -3.74 -14.98 -12.90
N GLN A 182 -4.52 -14.81 -13.96
CA GLN A 182 -4.17 -13.98 -15.10
C GLN A 182 -5.18 -12.86 -15.27
N VAL A 183 -4.68 -11.63 -15.35
CA VAL A 183 -5.48 -10.43 -15.57
C VAL A 183 -5.55 -10.13 -17.07
N SER A 184 -6.77 -9.92 -17.58
CA SER A 184 -7.01 -9.29 -18.87
C SER A 184 -7.46 -7.85 -18.66
N MET A 185 -6.99 -6.96 -19.52
CA MET A 185 -7.24 -5.52 -19.43
C MET A 185 -7.65 -4.97 -20.80
N GLN A 186 -8.63 -4.07 -20.83
CA GLN A 186 -9.01 -3.33 -22.03
C GLN A 186 -9.15 -1.85 -21.70
N LEU A 187 -8.42 -1.02 -22.46
CA LEU A 187 -8.44 0.44 -22.35
C LEU A 187 -9.08 1.03 -23.60
N SER A 188 -10.08 1.89 -23.41
CA SER A 188 -10.71 2.69 -24.44
C SER A 188 -10.28 4.15 -24.27
N TYR A 189 -9.75 4.78 -25.32
CA TYR A 189 -9.23 6.15 -25.25
C TYR A 189 -10.30 7.23 -25.03
N GLY A 190 -11.58 6.88 -25.23
CA GLY A 190 -12.68 7.84 -25.11
C GLY A 190 -12.51 8.98 -26.12
N ASN A 191 -12.48 10.21 -25.62
CA ASN A 191 -12.31 11.42 -26.44
C ASN A 191 -10.84 11.88 -26.56
N ILE A 192 -9.90 11.19 -25.91
CA ILE A 192 -8.47 11.55 -25.98
C ILE A 192 -7.88 11.02 -27.29
N ASN A 193 -7.25 11.91 -28.05
CA ASN A 193 -6.51 11.53 -29.25
C ASN A 193 -5.12 11.00 -28.88
N VAL A 194 -4.95 9.67 -28.91
CA VAL A 194 -3.67 9.00 -28.65
C VAL A 194 -3.00 8.66 -29.99
N THR A 195 -1.87 9.31 -30.27
CA THR A 195 -1.12 9.14 -31.53
C THR A 195 0.05 8.18 -31.40
N ASP A 196 0.65 8.09 -30.21
CA ASP A 196 1.71 7.13 -29.89
C ASP A 196 1.43 6.53 -28.50
N PRO A 197 0.67 5.43 -28.44
CA PRO A 197 0.31 4.81 -27.17
C PRO A 197 1.52 4.36 -26.34
N THR A 198 2.65 4.05 -26.99
CA THR A 198 3.83 3.52 -26.29
C THR A 198 4.51 4.60 -25.44
N SER A 199 4.49 5.85 -25.89
CA SER A 199 5.05 6.98 -25.12
C SER A 199 4.02 7.72 -24.29
N GLN A 200 2.76 7.73 -24.74
CA GLN A 200 1.70 8.54 -24.13
C GLN A 200 0.92 7.81 -23.04
N ILE A 201 0.92 6.47 -23.02
CA ILE A 201 0.19 5.68 -22.03
C ILE A 201 1.17 4.94 -21.13
N LYS A 202 1.01 5.11 -19.82
CA LYS A 202 1.71 4.33 -18.80
C LYS A 202 0.70 3.54 -17.98
N THR A 203 1.01 2.29 -17.67
CA THR A 203 0.10 1.42 -16.93
C THR A 203 0.79 0.80 -15.72
N ALA A 204 0.03 0.59 -14.66
CA ALA A 204 0.44 -0.21 -13.51
C ALA A 204 -0.70 -1.15 -13.12
N VAL A 205 -0.44 -2.45 -13.11
CA VAL A 205 -1.40 -3.48 -12.66
C VAL A 205 -0.87 -4.11 -11.37
N MET A 206 -1.68 -4.09 -10.31
CA MET A 206 -1.30 -4.53 -8.96
C MET A 206 -2.22 -5.66 -8.50
N GLN A 207 -1.70 -6.49 -7.59
CA GLN A 207 -2.45 -7.50 -6.86
C GLN A 207 -2.52 -7.11 -5.39
N ASN A 208 -3.72 -6.86 -4.89
CA ASN A 208 -4.04 -6.42 -3.53
C ASN A 208 -3.32 -5.11 -3.16
N GLY A 209 -3.19 -4.19 -4.12
CA GLY A 209 -2.54 -2.90 -3.92
C GLY A 209 -1.01 -2.96 -3.69
N ARG A 210 -0.39 -4.13 -3.85
CA ARG A 210 1.05 -4.32 -3.62
C ARG A 210 1.87 -3.78 -4.78
N TRP A 211 2.87 -2.98 -4.47
CA TRP A 211 3.72 -2.35 -5.48
C TRP A 211 4.96 -3.17 -5.81
N TYR A 212 5.48 -3.96 -4.87
CA TYR A 212 6.69 -4.75 -5.11
C TYR A 212 6.53 -5.80 -6.23
N ASN A 213 5.30 -6.28 -6.49
CA ASN A 213 5.00 -7.24 -7.56
C ASN A 213 4.16 -6.62 -8.70
N ALA A 214 3.98 -5.30 -8.72
CA ALA A 214 3.20 -4.62 -9.74
C ALA A 214 3.81 -4.82 -11.13
N LYS A 215 2.94 -4.96 -12.14
CA LYS A 215 3.31 -5.08 -13.54
C LYS A 215 3.19 -3.71 -14.19
N LEU A 216 4.33 -3.09 -14.44
CA LEU A 216 4.42 -1.75 -15.02
C LEU A 216 4.58 -1.85 -16.54
N ASN A 217 3.79 -1.07 -17.28
CA ASN A 217 3.90 -0.92 -18.73
C ASN A 217 3.98 -2.25 -19.50
N ALA A 218 3.22 -3.26 -19.06
CA ALA A 218 3.07 -4.50 -19.80
C ALA A 218 2.65 -4.18 -21.24
N LYS A 219 3.25 -4.84 -22.24
CA LYS A 219 2.98 -4.51 -23.64
C LYS A 219 1.62 -5.06 -24.07
N PRO A 220 0.72 -4.25 -24.66
CA PRO A 220 -0.57 -4.75 -25.14
C PRO A 220 -0.39 -5.71 -26.32
N GLN A 221 -1.25 -6.72 -26.41
CA GLN A 221 -1.32 -7.63 -27.55
C GLN A 221 -2.01 -6.98 -28.75
N TYR A 222 -2.98 -6.10 -28.50
CA TYR A 222 -3.73 -5.42 -29.53
C TYR A 222 -3.66 -3.91 -29.34
N ILE A 223 -3.21 -3.22 -30.38
CA ILE A 223 -3.18 -1.76 -30.47
C ILE A 223 -4.19 -1.36 -31.55
N MET A 224 -5.25 -0.67 -31.15
CA MET A 224 -6.34 -0.24 -32.02
C MET A 224 -6.40 1.29 -32.04
N PRO A 225 -7.00 1.91 -33.09
CA PRO A 225 -7.13 3.36 -33.14
C PRO A 225 -7.87 3.98 -31.94
N ASN A 226 -8.77 3.23 -31.32
CA ASN A 226 -9.62 3.68 -30.20
C ASN A 226 -9.25 3.07 -28.84
N GLY A 227 -8.18 2.27 -28.74
CA GLY A 227 -7.84 1.62 -27.48
C GLY A 227 -6.73 0.58 -27.54
N LEU A 228 -6.47 -0.03 -26.39
CA LEU A 228 -5.49 -1.09 -26.18
C LEU A 228 -6.15 -2.30 -25.52
N LYS A 229 -5.65 -3.50 -25.83
CA LYS A 229 -6.10 -4.74 -25.16
C LYS A 229 -4.92 -5.61 -24.77
N TRP A 230 -4.95 -6.06 -23.52
CA TRP A 230 -4.08 -7.08 -22.95
C TRP A 230 -4.91 -8.32 -22.71
N ASP A 231 -4.74 -9.32 -23.56
CA ASP A 231 -5.51 -10.55 -23.54
C ASP A 231 -4.57 -11.69 -23.93
N HIS A 232 -4.51 -12.74 -23.12
CA HIS A 232 -3.41 -13.71 -23.15
C HIS A 232 -2.02 -13.07 -22.99
N ASN A 233 -1.91 -12.13 -22.05
CA ASN A 233 -0.65 -11.48 -21.71
C ASN A 233 0.07 -12.21 -20.58
N ARG A 234 1.24 -12.77 -20.86
CA ARG A 234 2.07 -13.45 -19.85
C ARG A 234 2.64 -12.53 -18.78
N ASP A 235 2.85 -11.25 -19.08
CA ASP A 235 3.35 -10.28 -18.11
C ASP A 235 2.30 -9.99 -17.01
N LEU A 236 1.02 -10.21 -17.31
CA LEU A 236 -0.12 -10.01 -16.39
C LEU A 236 -0.57 -11.30 -15.70
N ILE A 237 0.33 -12.28 -15.58
CA ILE A 237 0.13 -13.47 -14.76
C ILE A 237 0.78 -13.27 -13.40
N PHE A 238 0.01 -13.48 -12.34
CA PHE A 238 0.42 -13.33 -10.95
C PHE A 238 0.35 -14.68 -10.23
N PRO A 239 1.26 -14.95 -9.28
CA PRO A 239 1.03 -15.99 -8.28
C PRO A 239 -0.27 -15.71 -7.54
N ALA A 240 -1.16 -16.70 -7.44
CA ALA A 240 -2.45 -16.53 -6.80
C ALA A 240 -2.33 -16.32 -5.28
N GLY A 241 -1.28 -16.85 -4.65
CA GLY A 241 -1.05 -16.70 -3.22
C GLY A 241 -2.07 -17.45 -2.39
N ASN A 242 -2.34 -16.94 -1.19
CA ASN A 242 -3.33 -17.50 -0.29
C ASN A 242 -4.03 -16.36 0.45
N GLU A 243 -5.15 -16.66 1.10
CA GLU A 243 -5.84 -15.69 1.95
C GLU A 243 -4.84 -15.15 2.99
N TYR A 244 -4.91 -13.87 3.31
CA TYR A 244 -4.15 -13.25 4.37
C TYR A 244 -4.53 -13.86 5.71
N HIS A 245 -3.55 -14.01 6.59
CA HIS A 245 -3.82 -14.24 7.99
C HIS A 245 -4.54 -13.02 8.56
N LYS A 246 -5.32 -13.24 9.62
CA LYS A 246 -6.01 -12.16 10.31
C LYS A 246 -6.14 -12.43 11.79
N PHE A 247 -6.17 -11.36 12.55
CA PHE A 247 -6.64 -11.35 13.91
C PHE A 247 -7.30 -10.02 14.18
N GLU A 248 -7.97 -9.96 15.30
CA GLU A 248 -8.57 -8.75 15.79
C GLU A 248 -8.39 -8.67 17.30
N VAL A 249 -7.93 -7.53 17.79
CA VAL A 249 -7.83 -7.20 19.22
C VAL A 249 -8.77 -6.02 19.49
N LEU A 250 -9.98 -6.29 19.99
CA LEU A 250 -10.96 -5.25 20.33
C LEU A 250 -10.90 -4.82 21.80
N ASP A 251 -10.39 -5.69 22.65
CA ASP A 251 -10.32 -5.50 24.10
C ASP A 251 -9.03 -6.15 24.62
N VAL A 252 -8.43 -5.57 25.65
CA VAL A 252 -7.19 -6.08 26.27
C VAL A 252 -7.46 -7.02 27.45
N SER A 253 -8.72 -7.10 27.91
CA SER A 253 -9.13 -7.96 29.02
C SER A 253 -9.37 -9.41 28.63
N HIS A 254 -9.62 -9.69 27.35
CA HIS A 254 -9.89 -11.05 26.86
C HIS A 254 -9.52 -11.21 25.37
N PRO A 255 -9.13 -12.42 24.94
CA PRO A 255 -8.88 -12.71 23.53
C PRO A 255 -10.14 -12.58 22.65
N THR A 256 -9.97 -11.97 21.47
CA THR A 256 -10.97 -11.91 20.40
C THR A 256 -10.52 -12.76 19.19
N MET A 257 -11.04 -12.50 17.98
CA MET A 257 -10.78 -13.35 16.80
C MET A 257 -9.28 -13.51 16.52
N GLY A 258 -8.83 -14.76 16.37
CA GLY A 258 -7.45 -15.06 15.97
C GLY A 258 -6.41 -14.91 17.08
N ILE A 259 -6.81 -14.61 18.32
CA ILE A 259 -5.92 -14.43 19.47
C ILE A 259 -5.96 -15.69 20.35
N ASP A 260 -4.78 -16.22 20.67
CA ASP A 260 -4.59 -17.32 21.62
C ASP A 260 -4.67 -16.82 23.06
N ARG A 261 -3.90 -15.77 23.38
CA ARG A 261 -3.93 -15.14 24.71
C ARG A 261 -3.51 -13.67 24.69
N ILE A 262 -3.85 -12.99 25.77
CA ILE A 262 -3.39 -11.63 26.08
C ILE A 262 -2.82 -11.64 27.49
N ASP A 263 -1.60 -11.13 27.64
CA ASP A 263 -0.88 -11.06 28.92
C ASP A 263 -0.56 -9.60 29.27
N TRP A 264 -0.53 -9.30 30.57
CA TRP A 264 -0.03 -8.03 31.09
C TRP A 264 1.31 -8.27 31.78
N ASP A 265 2.38 -7.61 31.32
CA ASP A 265 3.74 -7.79 31.87
C ASP A 265 4.06 -6.87 33.06
N GLY A 266 3.07 -6.11 33.55
CA GLY A 266 3.26 -5.06 34.55
C GLY A 266 3.37 -3.65 33.95
N LYS A 267 3.60 -3.54 32.64
CA LYS A 267 3.79 -2.27 31.92
C LYS A 267 3.02 -2.20 30.60
N ASN A 268 2.92 -3.28 29.83
CA ASN A 268 2.27 -3.31 28.53
C ASN A 268 1.42 -4.56 28.36
N TYR A 269 0.39 -4.42 27.50
CA TYR A 269 -0.37 -5.56 27.00
C TYR A 269 0.41 -6.27 25.89
N ASN A 270 0.49 -7.59 26.01
CA ASN A 270 1.16 -8.48 25.08
C ASN A 270 0.10 -9.41 24.48
N VAL A 271 -0.14 -9.28 23.18
CA VAL A 271 -1.14 -10.05 22.44
C VAL A 271 -0.45 -11.14 21.64
N TYR A 272 -0.92 -12.37 21.77
CA TYR A 272 -0.38 -13.53 21.06
C TYR A 272 -1.46 -14.07 20.12
N PRO A 273 -1.41 -13.73 18.81
CA PRO A 273 -2.18 -14.43 17.80
C PRO A 273 -1.87 -15.92 17.78
N PHE A 274 -2.80 -16.73 17.27
CA PHE A 274 -2.51 -18.14 17.00
C PHE A 274 -1.29 -18.27 16.08
N MET A 275 -0.43 -19.23 16.38
CA MET A 275 0.76 -19.51 15.57
C MET A 275 0.36 -19.92 14.15
N CYS A 276 0.92 -19.25 13.15
CA CYS A 276 0.74 -19.62 11.75
C CYS A 276 1.43 -20.97 11.49
N GLU A 277 0.66 -21.93 10.97
CA GLU A 277 1.13 -23.24 10.54
C GLU A 277 1.24 -23.29 9.00
N PRO A 278 2.10 -24.15 8.42
CA PRO A 278 2.17 -24.32 6.97
C PRO A 278 0.83 -24.71 6.33
N ARG A 279 0.42 -23.99 5.29
CA ARG A 279 -0.83 -24.13 4.57
C ARG A 279 -0.63 -24.93 3.27
N LEU A 280 -0.79 -26.25 3.36
CA LEU A 280 -0.58 -27.17 2.24
C LEU A 280 -1.76 -27.24 1.25
N ASN A 281 -2.95 -26.85 1.69
CA ASN A 281 -4.16 -26.86 0.88
C ASN A 281 -4.88 -25.51 1.04
N TYR A 282 -5.64 -25.14 0.01
CA TYR A 282 -6.55 -24.02 0.10
C TYR A 282 -7.68 -24.31 1.09
N VAL A 283 -7.95 -23.35 1.96
CA VAL A 283 -9.12 -23.30 2.82
C VAL A 283 -9.73 -21.92 2.61
N TYR A 284 -10.99 -21.89 2.20
CA TYR A 284 -11.70 -20.64 2.03
C TYR A 284 -11.77 -19.88 3.36
N ASP A 285 -11.37 -18.62 3.33
CA ASP A 285 -11.45 -17.73 4.47
C ASP A 285 -11.57 -16.28 3.98
N GLU A 286 -12.59 -15.55 4.44
CA GLU A 286 -12.84 -14.17 3.96
C GLU A 286 -11.91 -13.18 4.68
N ASP A 287 -11.07 -12.47 3.94
CA ASP A 287 -10.09 -11.53 4.50
C ASP A 287 -10.31 -10.08 4.00
N ALA A 288 -9.41 -9.18 4.41
CA ALA A 288 -9.39 -7.79 3.95
C ALA A 288 -8.19 -7.49 3.03
N ASN A 289 -7.61 -8.50 2.39
CA ASN A 289 -6.53 -8.39 1.42
C ASN A 289 -5.32 -7.56 1.92
N GLY A 290 -4.96 -7.69 3.20
CA GLY A 290 -3.85 -6.96 3.84
C GLY A 290 -4.22 -5.60 4.44
N ALA A 291 -5.49 -5.18 4.35
CA ALA A 291 -5.96 -3.96 4.99
C ALA A 291 -6.10 -4.10 6.52
N PHE A 292 -6.27 -2.97 7.20
CA PHE A 292 -6.48 -2.92 8.64
C PHE A 292 -7.53 -1.87 9.00
N TYR A 293 -8.17 -2.06 10.14
CA TYR A 293 -9.23 -1.17 10.61
C TYR A 293 -9.11 -0.99 12.12
N ILE A 294 -8.83 0.25 12.55
CA ILE A 294 -8.71 0.61 13.96
C ILE A 294 -10.11 0.64 14.60
N ARG A 295 -10.30 -0.19 15.62
CA ARG A 295 -11.52 -0.22 16.43
C ARG A 295 -11.34 -0.90 17.77
N ASN A 296 -12.17 -0.53 18.73
CA ASN A 296 -12.31 -1.19 20.03
C ASN A 296 -13.67 -1.93 20.12
N SER A 297 -13.92 -2.58 21.27
CA SER A 297 -15.10 -3.41 21.52
C SER A 297 -16.42 -2.64 21.49
N ASP A 298 -16.43 -1.40 21.98
CA ASP A 298 -17.60 -0.51 21.98
C ASP A 298 -17.80 0.21 20.63
N ASN A 299 -16.76 0.20 19.79
CA ASN A 299 -16.70 0.90 18.49
C ASN A 299 -17.05 2.39 18.61
N ILE A 300 -16.56 3.03 19.67
CA ILE A 300 -16.73 4.45 20.01
C ILE A 300 -15.34 5.03 20.25
N GLU A 301 -15.11 6.25 19.76
CA GLU A 301 -13.86 6.98 20.00
C GLU A 301 -12.61 6.18 19.61
N ASN A 302 -12.72 5.29 18.62
CA ASN A 302 -11.67 4.35 18.19
C ASN A 302 -10.31 5.03 17.99
N ASP A 303 -10.33 6.28 17.54
CA ASP A 303 -9.13 7.08 17.30
C ASP A 303 -8.38 7.48 18.57
N ILE A 304 -9.02 7.56 19.74
CA ILE A 304 -8.43 8.10 20.98
C ILE A 304 -8.56 7.19 22.21
N SER A 305 -9.44 6.19 22.17
CA SER A 305 -9.67 5.25 23.29
C SER A 305 -9.19 3.82 23.01
N SER A 306 -8.60 3.58 21.82
CA SER A 306 -7.97 2.30 21.50
C SER A 306 -6.55 2.21 22.06
N GLU A 307 -6.23 1.11 22.73
CA GLU A 307 -4.91 0.82 23.29
C GLU A 307 -3.85 0.53 22.21
N TYR A 308 -2.58 0.80 22.55
CA TYR A 308 -1.45 0.20 21.83
C TYR A 308 -0.96 -1.03 22.58
N VAL A 309 -0.81 -2.13 21.86
CA VAL A 309 -0.42 -3.45 22.38
C VAL A 309 0.78 -3.98 21.62
N PHE A 310 1.59 -4.83 22.26
CA PHE A 310 2.66 -5.56 21.58
C PHE A 310 2.13 -6.89 21.05
N VAL A 311 2.07 -7.03 19.73
CA VAL A 311 1.59 -8.24 19.05
C VAL A 311 2.76 -9.15 18.71
N HIS A 312 2.69 -10.40 19.16
CA HIS A 312 3.73 -11.42 19.02
C HIS A 312 3.39 -12.40 17.90
N TYR A 313 3.90 -12.15 16.71
CA TYR A 313 3.71 -12.99 15.54
C TYR A 313 4.61 -14.21 15.56
N ARG A 314 4.05 -15.37 15.18
CA ARG A 314 4.80 -16.63 15.10
C ARG A 314 4.41 -17.42 13.87
N LEU A 315 5.40 -17.79 13.07
CA LEU A 315 5.26 -18.73 11.95
C LEU A 315 6.08 -19.97 12.22
N LYS A 316 5.44 -21.12 12.33
CA LYS A 316 6.14 -22.39 12.44
C LYS A 316 6.81 -22.74 11.11
N CYS A 317 8.12 -22.93 11.16
CA CYS A 317 8.91 -23.23 9.98
C CYS A 317 9.99 -24.26 10.37
N PRO A 318 9.76 -25.57 10.12
CA PRO A 318 10.66 -26.62 10.59
C PRO A 318 12.12 -26.47 10.12
N GLN A 319 12.35 -25.73 9.04
CA GLN A 319 13.67 -25.41 8.51
C GLN A 319 13.73 -23.92 8.16
N LYS A 320 14.82 -23.27 8.56
CA LYS A 320 15.12 -21.89 8.17
C LYS A 320 15.18 -21.78 6.64
N VAL A 321 14.54 -20.76 6.08
CA VAL A 321 14.61 -20.44 4.65
C VAL A 321 15.85 -19.64 4.29
N ASN A 322 16.24 -19.71 3.02
CA ASN A 322 17.36 -18.96 2.47
C ASN A 322 16.90 -17.58 1.96
N GLY A 323 16.69 -16.66 2.90
CA GLY A 323 16.23 -15.31 2.65
C GLY A 323 15.86 -14.62 3.97
N THR A 324 15.38 -13.39 3.86
CA THR A 324 14.86 -12.63 5.02
C THR A 324 13.34 -12.67 5.00
N VAL A 325 12.73 -12.97 6.14
CA VAL A 325 11.28 -13.12 6.26
C VAL A 325 10.69 -11.84 6.85
N TYR A 326 9.59 -11.36 6.28
CA TYR A 326 8.89 -10.16 6.72
C TYR A 326 7.39 -10.41 6.86
N LEU A 327 6.77 -9.74 7.83
CA LEU A 327 5.35 -9.48 7.80
C LEU A 327 5.07 -8.42 6.72
N ASN A 328 4.00 -8.61 5.95
CA ASN A 328 3.62 -7.69 4.88
C ASN A 328 2.11 -7.47 4.86
N ALA A 329 1.73 -6.21 4.73
CA ALA A 329 0.34 -5.73 4.69
C ALA A 329 0.30 -4.23 4.36
N THR A 330 -0.88 -3.67 4.17
CA THR A 330 -1.08 -2.22 4.02
C THR A 330 -0.57 -1.46 5.25
N TRP A 331 -0.77 -1.97 6.46
CA TRP A 331 -0.28 -1.35 7.71
C TRP A 331 1.25 -1.40 7.89
N THR A 332 1.95 -2.23 7.10
CA THR A 332 3.42 -2.21 6.99
C THR A 332 3.89 -1.20 5.94
N ASN A 333 2.97 -0.50 5.28
CA ASN A 333 3.20 0.41 4.17
C ASN A 333 3.96 -0.24 2.99
N ASP A 334 3.85 -1.56 2.85
CA ASP A 334 4.59 -2.38 1.88
C ASP A 334 6.13 -2.25 2.01
N TRP A 335 6.63 -1.97 3.22
CA TRP A 335 8.06 -1.87 3.52
C TRP A 335 8.65 -3.16 4.08
N PHE A 336 9.89 -3.42 3.68
CA PHE A 336 10.71 -4.53 4.18
C PHE A 336 11.80 -3.94 5.09
N THR A 337 11.38 -3.29 6.17
CA THR A 337 12.25 -2.66 7.17
C THR A 337 12.51 -3.61 8.35
N PRO A 338 13.55 -3.37 9.16
CA PRO A 338 13.82 -4.15 10.35
C PRO A 338 12.62 -4.29 11.32
N ASP A 339 11.73 -3.28 11.37
CA ASP A 339 10.55 -3.28 12.25
C ASP A 339 9.54 -4.40 11.91
N TYR A 340 9.53 -4.88 10.66
CA TYR A 340 8.62 -5.92 10.19
C TYR A 340 9.33 -7.25 9.89
N GLN A 341 10.65 -7.32 10.16
CA GLN A 341 11.44 -8.51 9.93
C GLN A 341 11.15 -9.58 11.01
N MET A 342 10.93 -10.81 10.57
CA MET A 342 10.81 -11.96 11.46
C MET A 342 12.16 -12.66 11.65
N THR A 343 12.49 -12.99 12.89
CA THR A 343 13.74 -13.67 13.25
C THR A 343 13.50 -15.15 13.46
N TYR A 344 14.36 -16.00 12.89
CA TYR A 344 14.28 -17.44 13.08
C TYR A 344 14.83 -17.83 14.46
N ASN A 345 14.06 -18.61 15.20
CA ASN A 345 14.43 -19.19 16.49
C ASN A 345 14.62 -20.71 16.32
N ASP A 346 15.88 -21.17 16.38
CA ASP A 346 16.23 -22.58 16.19
C ASP A 346 15.63 -23.51 17.26
N ALA A 347 15.41 -23.00 18.49
CA ALA A 347 14.87 -23.80 19.58
C ALA A 347 13.37 -24.06 19.42
N THR A 348 12.61 -23.03 19.02
CA THR A 348 11.15 -23.15 18.78
C THR A 348 10.83 -23.58 17.34
N ARG A 349 11.81 -23.56 16.43
CA ARG A 349 11.65 -23.77 14.98
C ARG A 349 10.56 -22.86 14.39
N CYS A 350 10.55 -21.60 14.84
CA CYS A 350 9.59 -20.59 14.42
C CYS A 350 10.32 -19.34 13.93
N TYR A 351 9.69 -18.62 13.00
CA TYR A 351 9.96 -17.21 12.78
C TYR A 351 9.11 -16.39 13.75
N GLU A 352 9.72 -15.40 14.40
CA GLU A 352 9.09 -14.62 15.48
C GLU A 352 9.33 -13.12 15.24
N ALA A 353 8.30 -12.30 15.50
CA ALA A 353 8.39 -10.84 15.48
C ALA A 353 7.44 -10.24 16.53
N THR A 354 7.82 -9.12 17.11
CA THR A 354 6.99 -8.37 18.06
C THR A 354 6.80 -6.95 17.55
N ILE A 355 5.55 -6.55 17.32
CA ILE A 355 5.23 -5.24 16.72
C ILE A 355 4.21 -4.54 17.62
N MET A 356 4.45 -3.27 17.92
CA MET A 356 3.46 -2.43 18.60
C MET A 356 2.37 -1.99 17.61
N GLN A 357 1.12 -2.29 17.92
CA GLN A 357 -0.04 -2.00 17.08
C GLN A 357 -1.19 -1.45 17.94
N LYS A 358 -1.99 -0.55 17.37
CA LYS A 358 -3.21 -0.04 18.00
C LYS A 358 -4.32 -1.08 17.90
N GLN A 359 -5.28 -1.11 18.83
CA GLN A 359 -6.40 -2.03 18.77
C GLN A 359 -7.17 -1.96 17.44
N GLY A 360 -7.63 -3.11 16.96
CA GLY A 360 -8.33 -3.22 15.69
C GLY A 360 -8.19 -4.56 15.00
N TYR A 361 -8.68 -4.60 13.77
CA TYR A 361 -8.57 -5.72 12.84
C TYR A 361 -7.32 -5.57 11.97
N TYR A 362 -6.52 -6.63 11.86
CA TYR A 362 -5.30 -6.65 11.05
C TYR A 362 -5.28 -7.87 10.14
N SER A 363 -5.25 -7.63 8.83
CA SER A 363 -4.95 -8.62 7.81
C SER A 363 -3.47 -8.53 7.42
N TYR A 364 -2.79 -9.67 7.28
CA TYR A 364 -1.36 -9.72 6.98
C TYR A 364 -0.95 -11.02 6.30
N GLN A 365 0.15 -10.98 5.57
CA GLN A 365 0.79 -12.16 5.01
C GLN A 365 2.26 -12.21 5.43
N ILE A 366 2.89 -13.34 5.16
CA ILE A 366 4.32 -13.52 5.40
C ILE A 366 5.00 -13.71 4.05
N VAL A 367 6.02 -12.89 3.79
CA VAL A 367 6.80 -12.92 2.56
C VAL A 367 8.27 -13.17 2.86
N MET A 368 8.98 -13.66 1.85
CA MET A 368 10.42 -13.85 1.90
C MET A 368 11.07 -12.98 0.83
N LEU A 369 12.04 -12.17 1.24
CA LEU A 369 13.02 -11.54 0.36
C LEU A 369 14.19 -12.51 0.17
N ASP A 370 14.33 -13.06 -1.02
CA ASP A 370 15.42 -13.99 -1.31
C ASP A 370 16.76 -13.26 -1.55
N ASN A 371 17.84 -14.04 -1.68
CA ASN A 371 19.18 -13.50 -1.90
C ASN A 371 19.37 -12.81 -3.26
N SER A 372 18.41 -12.93 -4.19
CA SER A 372 18.42 -12.21 -5.46
C SER A 372 17.79 -10.82 -5.36
N GLY A 373 17.19 -10.50 -4.21
CA GLY A 373 16.43 -9.26 -4.00
C GLY A 373 14.97 -9.37 -4.45
N THR A 374 14.48 -10.59 -4.72
CA THR A 374 13.10 -10.82 -5.15
C THR A 374 12.22 -11.13 -3.94
N VAL A 375 11.11 -10.41 -3.81
CA VAL A 375 10.08 -10.67 -2.80
C VAL A 375 9.10 -11.70 -3.35
N GLN A 376 8.83 -12.74 -2.57
CA GLN A 376 7.86 -13.78 -2.90
C GLN A 376 7.05 -14.17 -1.67
N ILE A 377 5.87 -14.73 -1.90
CA ILE A 377 5.06 -15.32 -0.84
C ILE A 377 5.88 -16.42 -0.15
N MET A 378 5.84 -16.44 1.18
CA MET A 378 6.58 -17.43 1.94
C MET A 378 6.13 -18.85 1.52
N PRO A 379 7.05 -19.79 1.23
CA PRO A 379 6.67 -21.12 0.74
C PRO A 379 5.71 -21.91 1.63
N THR A 380 5.67 -21.60 2.94
CA THR A 380 4.71 -22.19 3.89
C THR A 380 3.28 -21.73 3.68
N GLU A 381 3.03 -20.66 2.92
CA GLU A 381 1.69 -20.10 2.68
C GLU A 381 0.99 -20.73 1.48
N GLY A 382 1.75 -21.24 0.51
CA GLY A 382 1.22 -21.79 -0.74
C GLY A 382 0.78 -20.74 -1.77
N SER A 383 0.31 -21.22 -2.91
CA SER A 383 -0.26 -20.41 -3.98
C SER A 383 -1.39 -21.19 -4.64
N PHE A 384 -2.63 -20.73 -4.46
CA PHE A 384 -3.85 -21.46 -4.81
C PHE A 384 -4.74 -20.61 -5.71
N TYR A 385 -5.10 -21.12 -6.88
CA TYR A 385 -5.88 -20.37 -7.87
C TYR A 385 -7.23 -19.87 -7.33
N GLN A 386 -7.80 -20.54 -6.32
CA GLN A 386 -9.07 -20.16 -5.69
C GLN A 386 -9.00 -18.89 -4.85
N THR A 387 -7.80 -18.46 -4.47
CA THR A 387 -7.60 -17.36 -3.52
C THR A 387 -8.24 -16.08 -4.01
N GLU A 388 -9.01 -15.47 -3.13
CA GLU A 388 -9.62 -14.19 -3.43
C GLU A 388 -8.54 -13.11 -3.48
N ASN A 389 -8.45 -12.44 -4.62
CA ASN A 389 -7.55 -11.31 -4.80
C ASN A 389 -8.30 -10.18 -5.50
N LYS A 390 -7.93 -8.96 -5.13
CA LYS A 390 -8.31 -7.73 -5.79
C LYS A 390 -7.19 -7.27 -6.72
N TYR A 391 -7.48 -7.12 -8.00
CA TYR A 391 -6.55 -6.57 -8.99
C TYR A 391 -6.93 -5.14 -9.33
N GLN A 392 -5.95 -4.24 -9.25
CA GLN A 392 -6.11 -2.84 -9.58
C GLN A 392 -5.32 -2.51 -10.83
N ALA A 393 -5.84 -1.62 -11.67
CA ALA A 393 -5.10 -1.05 -12.79
C ALA A 393 -5.20 0.47 -12.78
N LEU A 394 -4.04 1.11 -12.90
CA LEU A 394 -3.87 2.55 -13.07
C LEU A 394 -3.41 2.82 -14.50
N VAL A 395 -4.02 3.81 -15.15
CA VAL A 395 -3.65 4.25 -16.50
C VAL A 395 -3.39 5.73 -16.47
N TYR A 396 -2.14 6.09 -16.77
CA TYR A 396 -1.71 7.46 -16.91
C TYR A 396 -1.57 7.84 -18.37
N TYR A 397 -1.91 9.09 -18.68
CA TYR A 397 -1.74 9.67 -19.99
C TYR A 397 -0.86 10.92 -19.91
N ARG A 398 0.05 11.05 -20.88
CA ARG A 398 0.82 12.28 -21.13
C ARG A 398 0.79 12.60 -22.62
N GLY A 399 0.05 13.64 -22.97
CA GLY A 399 -0.03 14.12 -24.35
C GLY A 399 1.27 14.75 -24.86
N GLN A 400 1.37 14.94 -26.17
CA GLN A 400 2.52 15.63 -26.75
C GLN A 400 2.56 17.09 -26.27
N GLY A 401 3.67 17.47 -25.62
CA GLY A 401 3.84 18.80 -25.04
C GLY A 401 3.21 18.98 -23.64
N GLU A 402 2.54 17.95 -23.09
CA GLU A 402 2.12 17.97 -21.69
C GLU A 402 3.32 17.79 -20.76
N ARG A 403 3.23 18.43 -19.58
CA ARG A 403 4.34 18.55 -18.62
C ARG A 403 4.36 17.45 -17.55
N THR A 404 3.28 16.67 -17.44
CA THR A 404 3.09 15.71 -16.36
C THR A 404 2.25 14.52 -16.82
N ASP A 405 2.29 13.43 -16.05
CA ASP A 405 1.38 12.30 -16.23
C ASP A 405 0.06 12.55 -15.49
N ARG A 406 -1.06 12.45 -16.19
CA ARG A 406 -2.41 12.54 -15.62
C ARG A 406 -2.97 11.14 -15.39
N LEU A 407 -3.52 10.86 -14.21
CA LEU A 407 -4.23 9.60 -13.97
C LEU A 407 -5.61 9.68 -14.62
N VAL A 408 -5.80 8.98 -15.74
CA VAL A 408 -6.98 9.11 -16.62
C VAL A 408 -7.94 7.93 -16.56
N ALA A 409 -7.51 6.80 -16.01
CA ALA A 409 -8.40 5.71 -15.64
C ALA A 409 -7.85 4.92 -14.44
N TYR A 410 -8.77 4.45 -13.61
CA TYR A 410 -8.54 3.52 -12.53
C TYR A 410 -9.67 2.51 -12.52
N GLN A 411 -9.35 1.24 -12.30
CA GLN A 411 -10.35 0.20 -12.08
C GLN A 411 -9.80 -0.84 -11.12
N GLU A 412 -10.70 -1.44 -10.34
CA GLU A 412 -10.40 -2.64 -9.57
C GLU A 412 -11.40 -3.76 -9.88
N VAL A 413 -10.93 -5.01 -9.79
CA VAL A 413 -11.77 -6.21 -9.94
C VAL A 413 -11.34 -7.24 -8.90
N GLN A 414 -12.30 -7.88 -8.24
CA GLN A 414 -12.08 -8.96 -7.30
C GLN A 414 -12.49 -10.26 -7.97
N ILE A 415 -11.60 -11.26 -7.94
CA ILE A 415 -11.95 -12.60 -8.39
C ILE A 415 -12.92 -13.22 -7.38
N LYS A 416 -13.96 -13.89 -7.88
CA LYS A 416 -15.00 -14.54 -7.07
C LYS A 416 -14.87 -16.05 -7.09
#